data_AF-A0A136N797-F1
#
_entry.id   AF-A0A136N797-F1
#
_cell.length_a   1.000
_cell.length_b   1.000
_cell.length_c   1.000
_cell.angle_alpha   90.00
_cell.angle_beta   90.00
_cell.angle_gamma   90.00
#
_symmetry.space_group_name_H-M   'P 1'
#
loop_
_entity.id
_entity.type
_entity.pdbx_description
1 polymer ?
#
loop_
_entity_poly.entity_id
_entity_poly.type
_entity_poly.pdbx_seq_one_letter_code
_entity_poly.pdbx_strand_id
1 'polypeptide(L)'
;MKIVECENYNHKKFYQLPIPPSPNLKTPTAIFLYPSLCLFEGTLVSVGRGTDLPFEVWGAPIFQKGGYSFVPKSMEGATKPMYEGQTCYGGKLQMEPEAALKILNHKLNFTFIKNAYFLTKNKPTFF
;
A
#
# COMPACT_ATOMS: atom_id res chain seq x y z
N MET A 1 1.78 -10.20 -34.38
CA MET A 1 2.45 -9.62 -33.18
C MET A 1 3.90 -10.07 -33.19
N LYS A 2 4.86 -9.16 -33.03
CA LYS A 2 6.30 -9.47 -32.95
C LYS A 2 6.83 -8.92 -31.63
N ILE A 3 7.56 -9.74 -30.88
CA ILE A 3 8.12 -9.40 -29.55
C ILE A 3 9.62 -9.16 -29.72
N VAL A 4 10.15 -8.14 -29.05
CA VAL A 4 11.60 -7.91 -28.91
C VAL A 4 11.94 -8.14 -27.44
N GLU A 5 12.78 -9.13 -27.16
CA GLU A 5 13.09 -9.55 -25.79
C GLU A 5 14.13 -8.64 -25.14
N CYS A 6 14.04 -8.52 -23.80
CA CYS A 6 15.05 -7.82 -23.02
C CYS A 6 16.27 -8.73 -22.83
N GLU A 7 17.46 -8.21 -23.13
CA GLU A 7 18.72 -8.90 -22.83
C GLU A 7 19.00 -8.93 -21.31
N ASN A 8 19.65 -9.99 -20.84
CA ASN A 8 20.09 -10.15 -19.44
C ASN A 8 18.94 -10.06 -18.41
N TYR A 9 17.72 -10.44 -18.79
CA TYR A 9 16.56 -10.49 -17.92
C TYR A 9 16.09 -11.94 -17.68
N ASN A 10 15.67 -12.24 -16.46
CA ASN A 10 14.93 -13.46 -16.12
C ASN A 10 13.96 -13.17 -14.97
N HIS A 11 13.03 -14.09 -14.71
CA HIS A 11 11.99 -13.90 -13.67
C HIS A 11 12.50 -13.81 -12.23
N LYS A 12 13.80 -14.05 -11.97
CA LYS A 12 14.42 -13.92 -10.65
C LYS A 12 15.16 -12.58 -10.49
N LYS A 13 15.38 -11.84 -11.58
CA LYS A 13 16.15 -10.60 -11.56
C LYS A 13 15.36 -9.53 -10.80
N PHE A 14 15.95 -9.01 -9.73
CA PHE A 14 15.47 -7.79 -9.10
C PHE A 14 15.69 -6.62 -10.07
N TYR A 15 14.61 -5.93 -10.42
CA TYR A 15 14.65 -4.77 -11.28
C TYR A 15 13.95 -3.60 -10.60
N GLN A 16 14.71 -2.54 -10.33
CA GLN A 16 14.19 -1.29 -9.82
C GLN A 16 13.81 -0.38 -10.99
N LEU A 17 12.55 0.04 -11.02
CA LEU A 17 12.09 0.98 -12.03
C LEU A 17 12.80 2.32 -11.88
N PRO A 18 13.38 2.89 -12.95
CA PRO A 18 14.05 4.19 -12.90
C PRO A 18 13.06 5.35 -12.77
N ILE A 19 11.81 5.13 -13.17
CA ILE A 19 10.73 6.12 -13.15
C ILE A 19 9.53 5.48 -12.45
N PRO A 20 8.88 6.16 -11.48
CA PRO A 20 7.65 5.68 -10.87
C PRO A 20 6.59 5.38 -11.93
N PRO A 21 6.00 4.18 -11.95
CA PRO A 21 4.98 3.82 -12.94
C PRO A 21 3.63 4.52 -12.69
N SER A 22 3.44 5.08 -11.49
CA SER A 22 2.23 5.78 -11.08
C SER A 22 2.56 6.81 -9.99
N PRO A 23 1.82 7.94 -9.90
CA PRO A 23 1.99 8.92 -8.82
C PRO A 23 1.89 8.34 -7.41
N ASN A 24 1.18 7.22 -7.25
CA ASN A 24 1.02 6.54 -5.96
C ASN A 24 1.90 5.28 -5.80
N LEU A 25 2.69 4.91 -6.81
CA LEU A 25 3.68 3.82 -6.71
C LEU A 25 5.08 4.41 -6.81
N LYS A 26 5.45 5.17 -5.77
CA LYS A 26 6.63 6.04 -5.77
C LYS A 26 7.95 5.28 -5.55
N THR A 27 7.90 4.14 -4.87
CA THR A 27 9.09 3.39 -4.45
C THR A 27 8.99 1.91 -4.84
N PRO A 28 10.12 1.18 -4.89
CA PRO A 28 10.10 -0.29 -5.05
C PRO A 28 9.32 -0.99 -3.95
N THR A 29 9.40 -0.50 -2.71
CA THR A 29 8.62 -1.02 -1.57
C THR A 29 7.12 -0.90 -1.80
N ALA A 30 6.64 0.26 -2.25
CA ALA A 30 5.24 0.46 -2.61
C ALA A 30 4.80 -0.50 -3.74
N ILE A 31 5.66 -0.69 -4.76
CA ILE A 31 5.40 -1.61 -5.87
C ILE A 31 5.29 -3.06 -5.38
N PHE A 32 6.16 -3.51 -4.47
CA PHE A 32 6.11 -4.86 -3.94
C PHE A 32 4.94 -5.08 -2.99
N LEU A 33 4.59 -4.08 -2.18
CA LEU A 33 3.44 -4.16 -1.28
C LEU A 33 2.10 -4.03 -2.03
N TYR A 34 2.08 -3.42 -3.21
CA TYR A 34 0.87 -3.13 -3.97
C TYR A 34 -0.08 -4.33 -4.10
N PRO A 35 0.33 -5.55 -4.51
CA PRO A 35 -0.58 -6.68 -4.63
C PRO A 35 -1.28 -7.07 -3.32
N SER A 36 -0.66 -6.81 -2.16
CA SER A 36 -1.25 -7.10 -0.84
C SER A 36 -2.09 -5.94 -0.31
N LEU A 37 -1.66 -4.69 -0.54
CA LEU A 37 -2.34 -3.51 -0.03
C LEU A 37 -3.47 -3.02 -0.94
N CYS A 38 -3.46 -3.29 -2.25
CA CYS A 38 -4.56 -2.93 -3.15
C CYS A 38 -5.86 -3.65 -2.79
N LEU A 39 -5.80 -4.74 -2.01
CA LEU A 39 -6.98 -5.40 -1.45
C LEU A 39 -7.80 -4.47 -0.54
N PHE A 40 -7.19 -3.43 0.03
CA PHE A 40 -7.90 -2.42 0.82
C PHE A 40 -8.72 -1.44 -0.03
N GLU A 41 -8.51 -1.37 -1.35
CA GLU A 41 -9.30 -0.46 -2.19
C GLU A 41 -10.78 -0.87 -2.28
N GLY A 42 -11.10 -2.13 -1.95
CA GLY A 42 -12.47 -2.62 -1.77
C GLY A 42 -12.92 -2.62 -0.30
N THR A 43 -12.33 -1.80 0.56
CA THR A 43 -12.68 -1.74 1.99
C THR A 43 -12.74 -0.29 2.49
N LEU A 44 -13.09 -0.11 3.77
CA LEU A 44 -13.04 1.18 4.47
C LEU A 44 -11.62 1.63 4.88
N VAL A 45 -10.55 1.06 4.33
CA VAL A 45 -9.18 1.32 4.81
C VAL A 45 -8.39 2.12 3.79
N SER A 46 -7.85 3.26 4.20
CA SER A 46 -6.95 4.05 3.35
C SER A 46 -5.60 3.37 3.23
N VAL A 47 -5.07 3.32 2.01
CA VAL A 47 -3.71 2.85 1.68
C VAL A 47 -2.68 3.97 1.63
N GLY A 48 -2.97 5.13 2.25
CA GLY A 48 -2.05 6.26 2.31
C GLY A 48 -2.00 7.14 1.06
N ARG A 49 -2.95 7.03 0.13
CA ARG A 49 -3.12 8.03 -0.95
C ARG A 49 -3.33 9.41 -0.31
N GLY A 50 -2.76 10.45 -0.92
CA GLY A 50 -2.76 11.80 -0.31
C GLY A 50 -1.72 11.97 0.81
N THR A 51 -0.70 11.12 0.85
CA THR A 51 0.44 11.24 1.76
C THR A 51 1.75 11.02 0.99
N ASP A 52 2.88 11.12 1.70
CA ASP A 52 4.20 10.79 1.13
C ASP A 52 4.41 9.28 1.00
N LEU A 53 3.58 8.45 1.62
CA LEU A 53 3.73 6.98 1.74
C LEU A 53 2.56 6.17 1.14
N PRO A 54 2.07 6.46 -0.08
CA PRO A 54 1.02 5.66 -0.69
C PRO A 54 1.50 4.23 -0.91
N PHE A 55 0.64 3.25 -0.59
CA PHE A 55 0.96 1.81 -0.60
C PHE A 55 2.15 1.41 0.29
N GLU A 56 2.46 2.22 1.30
CA GLU A 56 3.41 1.87 2.37
C GLU A 56 2.81 2.07 3.76
N VAL A 57 1.55 2.48 3.84
CA VAL A 57 0.80 2.62 5.09
C VAL A 57 -0.63 2.13 4.86
N TRP A 58 -1.30 1.75 5.94
CA TRP A 58 -2.73 1.46 5.91
C TRP A 58 -3.39 1.93 7.21
N GLY A 59 -4.63 2.40 7.13
CA GLY A 59 -5.34 2.86 8.31
C GLY A 59 -6.71 3.46 8.02
N ALA A 60 -7.49 3.64 9.09
CA ALA A 60 -8.82 4.26 9.02
C ALA A 60 -9.08 5.10 10.28
N PRO A 61 -9.93 6.15 10.21
CA PRO A 61 -10.29 6.95 11.39
C PRO A 61 -11.04 6.16 12.47
N ILE A 62 -11.71 5.07 12.08
CA ILE A 62 -12.49 4.24 13.00
C ILE A 62 -11.64 3.31 13.87
N PHE A 63 -10.36 3.12 13.53
CA PHE A 63 -9.46 2.30 14.34
C PHE A 63 -9.14 2.99 15.65
N GLN A 64 -8.85 2.19 16.68
CA GLN A 64 -8.48 2.74 17.99
C GLN A 64 -7.23 3.61 17.87
N LYS A 65 -7.18 4.71 18.60
CA LYS A 65 -6.01 5.58 18.66
C LYS A 65 -4.83 4.77 19.23
N GLY A 66 -3.77 4.65 18.46
CA GLY A 66 -2.56 3.91 18.82
C GLY A 66 -1.75 3.53 17.59
N GLY A 67 -0.45 3.32 17.78
CA GLY A 67 0.46 2.99 16.69
C GLY A 67 0.74 4.17 15.75
N TYR A 68 0.92 3.87 14.46
CA TYR A 68 1.21 4.88 13.44
C TYR A 68 -0.07 5.60 13.02
N SER A 69 0.05 6.89 12.69
CA SER A 69 -1.05 7.68 12.14
C SER A 69 -0.61 8.56 10.98
N PHE A 70 -1.56 8.87 10.11
CA PHE A 70 -1.36 9.75 8.96
C PHE A 70 -2.65 10.51 8.64
N VAL A 71 -2.53 11.63 7.95
CA VAL A 71 -3.67 12.46 7.51
C VAL A 71 -3.57 12.64 6.00
N PRO A 72 -4.45 12.00 5.22
CA PRO A 72 -4.54 12.22 3.78
C PRO A 72 -4.88 13.68 3.43
N LYS A 73 -4.21 14.22 2.41
CA LYS A 73 -4.45 15.56 1.86
C LYS A 73 -4.57 15.50 0.34
N SER A 74 -5.38 16.38 -0.24
CA SER A 74 -5.41 16.54 -1.70
C SER A 74 -4.03 16.96 -2.22
N MET A 75 -3.53 16.22 -3.21
CA MET A 75 -2.24 16.48 -3.87
C MET A 75 -2.24 15.90 -5.29
N GLU A 76 -1.20 16.20 -6.07
CA GLU A 76 -1.02 15.61 -7.40
C GLU A 76 -1.02 14.07 -7.32
N GLY A 77 -1.83 13.44 -8.16
CA GLY A 77 -2.03 11.99 -8.13
C GLY A 77 -3.02 11.48 -7.08
N ALA A 78 -3.54 12.32 -6.19
CA ALA A 78 -4.57 11.99 -5.21
C ALA A 78 -5.41 13.24 -4.87
N THR A 79 -6.28 13.67 -5.79
CA THR A 79 -7.05 14.92 -5.65
C THR A 79 -8.24 14.82 -4.70
N LYS A 80 -8.74 13.60 -4.46
CA LYS A 80 -9.82 13.28 -3.51
C LYS A 80 -9.47 11.99 -2.75
N PRO A 81 -8.45 12.01 -1.88
CA PRO A 81 -8.03 10.80 -1.19
C PRO A 81 -9.09 10.36 -0.16
N MET A 82 -9.18 9.06 0.07
CA MET A 82 -10.02 8.51 1.13
C MET A 82 -9.61 9.11 2.48
N TYR A 83 -10.60 9.59 3.24
CA TYR A 83 -10.42 10.25 4.53
C TYR A 83 -9.59 11.54 4.51
N GLU A 84 -9.71 12.33 3.43
CA GLU A 84 -9.10 13.66 3.35
C GLU A 84 -9.37 14.49 4.62
N GLY A 85 -8.29 15.03 5.20
CA GLY A 85 -8.34 15.86 6.42
C GLY A 85 -8.61 15.11 7.72
N GLN A 86 -8.85 13.80 7.68
CA GLN A 86 -9.12 12.99 8.88
C GLN A 86 -7.88 12.19 9.28
N THR A 87 -7.66 12.03 10.60
CA THR A 87 -6.57 11.21 11.11
C THR A 87 -6.90 9.73 11.00
N CYS A 88 -6.11 9.01 10.22
CA CYS A 88 -6.15 7.56 10.11
C CYS A 88 -5.13 6.94 11.08
N TYR A 89 -5.55 5.94 11.85
CA TYR A 89 -4.66 5.13 12.70
C TYR A 89 -4.46 3.77 12.04
N GLY A 90 -3.27 3.17 12.18
CA GLY A 90 -2.99 1.85 11.62
C GLY A 90 -1.51 1.50 11.56
N GLY A 91 -1.10 0.86 10.46
CA GLY A 91 0.23 0.29 10.28
C GLY A 91 1.10 1.09 9.31
N LYS A 92 2.39 1.21 9.64
CA LYS A 92 3.44 1.69 8.73
C LYS A 92 4.25 0.50 8.23
N LEU A 93 4.38 0.39 6.91
CA LEU A 93 5.10 -0.67 6.18
C LEU A 93 6.22 -0.11 5.31
N GLN A 94 6.59 1.17 5.50
CA GLN A 94 7.80 1.73 4.90
C GLN A 94 9.03 0.98 5.43
N MET A 95 9.79 0.38 4.52
CA MET A 95 11.01 -0.37 4.79
C MET A 95 11.83 -0.53 3.52
N GLU A 96 13.04 -1.05 3.65
CA GLU A 96 13.88 -1.42 2.50
C GLU A 96 13.19 -2.48 1.63
N PRO A 97 13.36 -2.43 0.28
CA PRO A 97 12.62 -3.30 -0.63
C PRO A 97 12.87 -4.81 -0.39
N GLU A 98 14.08 -5.18 0.01
CA GLU A 98 14.44 -6.56 0.37
C GLU A 98 13.69 -7.05 1.61
N ALA A 99 13.48 -6.17 2.59
CA ALA A 99 12.68 -6.48 3.77
C ALA A 99 11.21 -6.69 3.40
N ALA A 100 10.66 -5.88 2.49
CA ALA A 100 9.31 -6.05 1.97
C ALA A 100 9.16 -7.41 1.27
N LEU A 101 10.11 -7.77 0.39
CA LEU A 101 10.11 -9.08 -0.29
C LEU A 101 10.17 -10.26 0.70
N LYS A 102 10.93 -10.13 1.78
CA LYS A 102 11.01 -11.15 2.85
C LYS A 102 9.67 -11.32 3.57
N ILE A 103 8.98 -10.23 3.89
CA ILE A 103 7.66 -10.26 4.56
C ILE A 103 6.58 -10.83 3.62
N LEU A 104 6.68 -10.55 2.32
CA LEU A 104 5.76 -11.09 1.32
C LEU A 104 6.05 -12.56 1.02
N ASN A 105 7.30 -13.00 1.15
CA ASN A 105 7.76 -14.35 0.81
C ASN A 105 7.30 -14.79 -0.59
N HIS A 106 7.42 -13.86 -1.55
CA HIS A 106 6.97 -14.02 -2.95
C HIS A 106 5.47 -14.39 -3.10
N LYS A 107 4.62 -14.03 -2.13
CA LYS A 107 3.19 -14.30 -2.12
C LYS A 107 2.39 -13.06 -1.72
N LEU A 108 1.08 -13.11 -1.92
CA LEU A 108 0.16 -12.15 -1.30
C LEU A 108 0.18 -12.34 0.22
N ASN A 109 0.30 -11.23 0.96
CA ASN A 109 0.26 -11.25 2.40
C ASN A 109 -1.09 -10.74 2.93
N PHE A 110 -1.97 -11.67 3.26
CA PHE A 110 -3.29 -11.37 3.82
C PHE A 110 -3.28 -10.92 5.29
N THR A 111 -2.12 -10.91 5.95
CA THR A 111 -2.04 -10.50 7.36
C THR A 111 -2.48 -9.06 7.54
N PHE A 112 -2.15 -8.18 6.59
CA PHE A 112 -2.53 -6.77 6.66
C PHE A 112 -4.05 -6.59 6.67
N ILE A 113 -4.75 -7.17 5.70
CA ILE A 113 -6.21 -7.04 5.61
C ILE A 113 -6.93 -7.75 6.76
N LYS A 114 -6.42 -8.90 7.23
CA LYS A 114 -6.95 -9.58 8.42
C LYS A 114 -6.81 -8.70 9.65
N ASN A 115 -5.64 -8.10 9.88
CA ASN A 115 -5.42 -7.21 11.02
C ASN A 115 -6.37 -6.02 10.99
N ALA A 116 -6.55 -5.38 9.84
CA ALA A 116 -7.50 -4.28 9.69
C ALA A 116 -8.96 -4.71 9.95
N TYR A 117 -9.36 -5.88 9.48
CA TYR A 117 -10.68 -6.46 9.75
C TYR A 117 -10.90 -6.68 11.26
N PHE A 118 -9.89 -7.21 11.97
CA PHE A 118 -9.97 -7.40 13.42
C PHE A 118 -9.95 -6.09 14.22
N LEU A 119 -9.28 -5.04 13.73
CA LEU A 119 -9.31 -3.69 14.32
C LEU A 119 -10.64 -2.96 14.10
N THR A 120 -11.44 -3.41 13.14
CA THR A 120 -12.73 -2.81 12.82
C THR A 120 -13.80 -3.25 13.82
N LYS A 121 -14.42 -2.28 14.50
CA LYS A 121 -15.50 -2.56 15.46
C LYS A 121 -16.74 -3.16 14.79
N ASN A 122 -17.16 -2.60 13.64
CA ASN A 122 -18.35 -3.00 12.91
C ASN A 122 -17.97 -3.84 11.67
N LYS A 123 -17.90 -5.16 11.81
CA LYS A 123 -17.46 -6.07 10.75
C LYS A 123 -18.34 -6.02 9.47
N PRO A 124 -19.68 -5.93 9.57
CA PRO A 124 -20.56 -5.77 8.40
C PRO A 124 -20.25 -4.61 7.47
N THR A 125 -19.58 -3.54 7.94
CA THR A 125 -19.29 -2.36 7.12
C THR A 125 -17.88 -2.39 6.51
N PHE A 126 -17.08 -3.43 6.77
CA PHE A 126 -15.67 -3.44 6.40
C PHE A 126 -15.44 -3.52 4.88
N PHE A 127 -16.20 -4.39 4.22
CA PHE A 127 -16.21 -4.58 2.77
C PHE A 127 -17.38 -3.82 2.14
#